data_AF-A0A535GL44-F1
#
_entry.id   AF-A0A535GL44-F1
#
_cell.length_a   1.000
_cell.length_b   1.000
_cell.length_c   1.000
_cell.angle_alpha   90.00
_cell.angle_beta   90.00
_cell.angle_gamma   90.00
#
_symmetry.space_group_name_H-M   'P 1'
#
loop_
_entity.id
_entity.type
_entity.pdbx_description
1 polymer ?
#
loop_
_entity_poly.entity_id
_entity_poly.type
_entity_poly.pdbx_seq_one_letter_code
_entity_poly.pdbx_strand_id
1 'polypeptide(L)'
;MKDRARQVFDVGIYVVVAATVLQFFLAGLGIFVDASLFYWHTSINPFLVGVLPLALALVGWYAGVNRRTLWLTASMFGLVVLQSLLLFPFHMAAQGPLRVISALHALNAVVIFWVALLLLDRVRLPTRA
;
A
#
# COMPACT_ATOMS: atom_id res chain seq x y z
N MET A 1 4.84 -13.43 -24.28
CA MET A 1 4.15 -12.24 -23.71
C MET A 1 3.79 -12.42 -22.24
N LYS A 2 3.18 -13.55 -21.83
CA LYS A 2 2.84 -13.82 -20.43
C LYS A 2 4.06 -13.82 -19.48
N ASP A 3 5.23 -14.30 -19.91
CA ASP A 3 6.45 -14.29 -19.08
C ASP A 3 6.93 -12.87 -18.80
N ARG A 4 6.84 -11.98 -19.80
CA ARG A 4 7.14 -10.55 -19.62
C ARG A 4 6.14 -9.90 -18.68
N ALA A 5 4.86 -10.21 -18.80
CA ALA A 5 3.84 -9.72 -17.87
C ALA A 5 4.08 -10.21 -16.44
N ARG A 6 4.52 -11.46 -16.26
CA ARG A 6 4.90 -12.00 -14.95
C ARG A 6 6.13 -11.31 -14.37
N GLN A 7 7.15 -11.07 -15.20
CA GLN A 7 8.32 -10.29 -14.80
C GLN A 7 7.94 -8.85 -14.37
N VAL A 8 7.04 -8.19 -15.12
CA VAL A 8 6.51 -6.87 -14.76
C VAL A 8 5.75 -6.92 -13.44
N PHE A 9 4.92 -7.96 -13.22
CA PHE A 9 4.24 -8.18 -11.96
C PHE A 9 5.25 -8.29 -10.80
N ASP A 10 6.25 -9.15 -10.93
CA ASP A 10 7.24 -9.41 -9.88
C ASP A 10 8.04 -8.15 -9.53
N VAL A 11 8.58 -7.45 -10.55
CA VAL A 11 9.28 -6.17 -10.37
C VAL A 11 8.36 -5.12 -9.74
N GLY A 12 7.11 -5.07 -10.17
CA GLY A 12 6.10 -4.18 -9.60
C GLY A 12 5.88 -4.39 -8.11
N ILE A 13 5.87 -5.64 -7.63
CA ILE A 13 5.77 -5.93 -6.19
C ILE A 13 6.97 -5.37 -5.41
N TYR A 14 8.19 -5.46 -5.94
CA TYR A 14 9.36 -4.82 -5.30
C TYR A 14 9.20 -3.30 -5.20
N VAL A 15 8.68 -2.66 -6.26
CA VAL A 15 8.40 -1.22 -6.27
C VAL A 15 7.35 -0.86 -5.21
N VAL A 16 6.27 -1.63 -5.10
CA VAL A 16 5.22 -1.42 -4.08
C VAL A 16 5.79 -1.51 -2.67
N VAL A 17 6.65 -2.50 -2.40
CA VAL A 17 7.30 -2.66 -1.09
C VAL A 17 8.19 -1.45 -0.77
N ALA A 18 9.04 -1.05 -1.71
CA ALA A 18 9.91 0.12 -1.55
C ALA A 18 9.09 1.41 -1.33
N ALA A 19 8.02 1.61 -2.10
CA ALA A 19 7.11 2.75 -1.93
C ALA A 19 6.40 2.73 -0.57
N THR A 20 6.07 1.55 -0.06
CA THR A 20 5.46 1.39 1.27
C THR A 20 6.44 1.76 2.38
N VAL A 21 7.70 1.33 2.30
CA VAL A 21 8.76 1.77 3.24
C VAL A 21 8.97 3.29 3.15
N LEU A 22 9.03 3.81 1.93
CA LEU A 22 9.12 5.26 1.69
C LEU A 22 7.95 6.00 2.33
N GLN A 23 6.74 5.43 2.39
CA GLN A 23 5.62 6.10 3.05
C GLN A 23 5.84 6.36 4.54
N PHE A 24 6.39 5.38 5.27
CA PHE A 24 6.72 5.57 6.67
C PHE A 24 7.80 6.63 6.87
N PHE A 25 8.81 6.61 6.01
CA PHE A 25 9.87 7.61 6.04
C PHE A 25 9.34 9.03 5.78
N LEU A 26 8.51 9.22 4.76
CA LEU A 26 7.90 10.51 4.43
C LEU A 26 6.95 11.00 5.54
N ALA A 27 6.19 10.10 6.17
CA ALA A 27 5.39 10.45 7.34
C ALA A 27 6.27 10.93 8.51
N GLY A 28 7.38 10.23 8.77
CA GLY A 28 8.37 10.61 9.77
C GLY A 28 9.00 11.96 9.48
N LEU A 29 9.37 12.24 8.23
CA LEU A 29 9.87 13.57 7.83
C LEU A 29 8.86 14.68 8.08
N GLY A 30 7.58 14.44 7.79
CA GLY A 30 6.50 15.39 8.08
C GLY A 30 6.34 15.70 9.57
N ILE A 31 6.58 14.70 10.44
CA ILE A 31 6.47 14.85 11.90
C ILE A 31 7.72 15.50 12.50
N PHE A 32 8.90 15.02 12.11
CA PHE A 32 10.16 15.33 12.82
C PHE A 32 11.02 16.40 12.14
N VAL A 33 10.76 16.74 10.88
CA VAL A 33 11.59 17.69 10.11
C VAL A 33 10.78 18.91 9.69
N ASP A 34 9.77 18.72 8.83
CA ASP A 34 8.95 19.82 8.31
C ASP A 34 7.59 19.29 7.81
N ALA A 35 6.50 19.89 8.31
CA ALA A 35 5.14 19.56 7.91
C ALA A 35 4.87 19.75 6.40
N SER A 36 5.62 20.59 5.69
CA SER A 36 5.50 20.74 4.23
C SER A 36 5.79 19.42 3.49
N LEU A 37 6.59 18.53 4.09
CA LEU A 37 6.96 17.24 3.52
C LEU A 37 5.80 16.23 3.54
N PHE A 38 4.72 16.49 4.30
CA PHE A 38 3.49 15.70 4.21
C PHE A 38 2.86 15.74 2.81
N TYR A 39 3.17 16.72 1.97
CA TYR A 39 2.73 16.73 0.58
C TYR A 39 3.14 15.46 -0.17
N TRP A 40 4.40 15.04 -0.04
CA TRP A 40 4.90 13.82 -0.68
C TRP A 40 4.23 12.56 -0.12
N HIS A 41 3.99 12.54 1.19
CA HIS A 41 3.31 11.46 1.89
C HIS A 41 1.82 11.32 1.51
N THR A 42 1.10 12.44 1.36
CA THR A 42 -0.36 12.44 1.22
C THR A 42 -0.85 12.52 -0.21
N SER A 43 -0.05 13.06 -1.13
CA SER A 43 -0.50 13.37 -2.51
C SER A 43 0.17 12.50 -3.57
N ILE A 44 1.46 12.18 -3.41
CA ILE A 44 2.24 11.55 -4.48
C ILE A 44 2.45 10.07 -4.22
N ASN A 45 3.04 9.71 -3.08
CA ASN A 45 3.39 8.32 -2.80
C ASN A 45 2.17 7.36 -2.63
N PRO A 46 0.96 7.78 -2.21
CA PRO A 46 -0.21 6.90 -2.15
C PRO A 46 -0.60 6.29 -3.51
N PHE A 47 -0.27 6.94 -4.63
CA PHE A 47 -0.50 6.35 -5.96
C PHE A 47 0.30 5.06 -6.15
N LEU A 48 1.55 5.02 -5.69
CA LEU A 48 2.41 3.84 -5.79
C LEU A 48 2.00 2.72 -4.83
N VAL A 49 1.43 3.06 -3.68
CA VAL A 49 1.00 2.07 -2.67
C VAL A 49 -0.43 1.59 -2.90
N GLY A 50 -1.29 2.40 -3.53
CA GLY A 50 -2.71 2.07 -3.77
C GLY A 50 -3.03 1.71 -5.22
N VAL A 51 -2.71 2.60 -6.17
CA VAL A 51 -3.14 2.47 -7.58
C VAL A 51 -2.26 1.47 -8.34
N LEU A 52 -0.95 1.50 -8.13
CA LEU A 52 -0.03 0.56 -8.78
C LEU A 52 -0.40 -0.91 -8.47
N PRO A 53 -0.67 -1.34 -7.21
CA PRO A 53 -1.15 -2.69 -6.95
C PRO A 53 -2.42 -3.08 -7.70
N LEU A 54 -3.35 -2.16 -7.91
CA LEU A 54 -4.55 -2.43 -8.71
C LEU A 54 -4.20 -2.73 -10.17
N ALA A 55 -3.30 -1.93 -10.77
CA ALA A 55 -2.78 -2.19 -12.11
C ALA A 55 -2.01 -3.52 -12.17
N LEU A 56 -1.19 -3.82 -11.16
CA LEU A 56 -0.46 -5.08 -11.07
C LEU A 56 -1.40 -6.27 -10.91
N ALA A 57 -2.53 -6.14 -10.21
CA ALA A 57 -3.52 -7.20 -10.14
C ALA A 57 -4.09 -7.54 -11.54
N LEU A 58 -4.33 -6.54 -12.40
CA LEU A 58 -4.75 -6.76 -13.78
C LEU A 58 -3.65 -7.44 -14.63
N VAL A 59 -2.40 -6.97 -14.49
CA VAL A 59 -1.24 -7.55 -15.18
C VAL A 59 -1.00 -9.00 -14.73
N GLY A 60 -1.07 -9.25 -13.43
CA GLY A 60 -0.92 -10.58 -12.82
C GLY A 60 -2.03 -11.53 -13.25
N TRP A 61 -3.27 -11.04 -13.37
CA TRP A 61 -4.39 -11.82 -13.90
C TRP A 61 -4.12 -12.27 -15.33
N TYR A 62 -3.69 -11.36 -16.21
CA TYR A 62 -3.28 -11.70 -17.58
C TYR A 62 -2.09 -12.69 -17.62
N ALA A 63 -1.14 -12.54 -16.68
CA ALA A 63 0.03 -13.41 -16.56
C ALA A 63 -0.25 -14.79 -15.93
N GLY A 64 -1.48 -15.04 -15.46
CA GLY A 64 -1.85 -16.31 -14.82
C GLY A 64 -1.29 -16.48 -13.41
N VAL A 65 -1.06 -15.37 -12.69
CA VAL A 65 -0.72 -15.40 -11.26
C VAL A 65 -1.90 -15.99 -10.47
N ASN A 66 -1.60 -16.77 -9.42
CA ASN A 66 -2.65 -17.44 -8.65
C ASN A 66 -3.62 -16.42 -8.01
N ARG A 67 -4.90 -16.81 -7.88
CA ARG A 67 -5.96 -15.91 -7.39
C ARG A 67 -5.70 -15.35 -5.99
N ARG A 68 -5.05 -16.11 -5.10
CA ARG A 68 -4.77 -15.66 -3.73
C ARG A 68 -3.78 -14.49 -3.73
N THR A 69 -2.74 -14.55 -4.55
CA THR A 69 -1.78 -13.45 -4.75
C THR A 69 -2.47 -12.25 -5.40
N LEU A 70 -3.36 -12.46 -6.38
CA LEU A 70 -4.12 -11.37 -6.99
C LEU A 70 -5.00 -10.63 -5.99
N TRP A 71 -5.76 -11.36 -5.16
CA TRP A 71 -6.58 -10.76 -4.10
C TRP A 71 -5.75 -10.01 -3.07
N LEU A 72 -4.60 -10.57 -2.68
CA LEU A 72 -3.66 -9.89 -1.77
C LEU A 72 -3.08 -8.62 -2.41
N THR A 73 -2.83 -8.63 -3.72
CA THR A 73 -2.34 -7.45 -4.44
C THR A 73 -3.43 -6.38 -4.50
N ALA A 74 -4.65 -6.76 -4.87
CA ALA A 74 -5.80 -5.85 -4.94
C ALA A 74 -6.19 -5.30 -3.56
N SER A 75 -6.00 -6.07 -2.48
CA SER A 75 -6.33 -5.61 -1.12
C SER A 75 -5.51 -4.40 -0.68
N MET A 76 -4.31 -4.18 -1.25
CA MET A 76 -3.52 -2.97 -1.00
C MET A 76 -4.32 -1.70 -1.31
N PHE A 77 -5.04 -1.67 -2.43
CA PHE A 77 -5.90 -0.54 -2.78
C PHE A 77 -7.01 -0.33 -1.73
N GLY A 78 -7.69 -1.42 -1.33
CA GLY A 78 -8.71 -1.37 -0.29
C GLY A 78 -8.19 -0.84 1.05
N LEU A 79 -6.99 -1.26 1.44
CA LEU A 79 -6.34 -0.78 2.66
C LEU A 79 -5.93 0.69 2.57
N VAL A 80 -5.52 1.18 1.40
CA VAL A 80 -5.23 2.62 1.18
C VAL A 80 -6.50 3.47 1.19
N VAL A 81 -7.61 2.96 0.66
CA VAL A 81 -8.92 3.60 0.81
C VAL A 81 -9.31 3.67 2.28
N LEU A 82 -9.18 2.55 3.01
CA LEU A 82 -9.43 2.51 4.46
C LEU A 82 -8.51 3.50 5.21
N GLN A 83 -7.23 3.59 4.84
CA GLN A 83 -6.26 4.53 5.41
C GLN A 83 -6.77 5.98 5.34
N SER A 84 -7.41 6.34 4.23
CA SER A 84 -7.99 7.66 4.00
C SER A 84 -9.28 7.87 4.80
N LEU A 85 -10.15 6.85 4.84
CA LEU A 85 -11.40 6.90 5.62
C LEU A 85 -11.14 7.03 7.12
N LEU A 86 -10.09 6.41 7.65
CA LEU A 86 -9.72 6.52 9.06
C LEU A 86 -9.35 7.96 9.46
N LEU A 87 -8.90 8.80 8.53
CA LEU A 87 -8.61 10.22 8.78
C LEU A 87 -9.85 11.13 8.72
N PHE A 88 -11.00 10.62 8.26
CA PHE A 88 -12.21 11.42 8.11
C PHE A 88 -12.63 12.14 9.42
N PRO A 89 -12.65 11.50 10.61
CA PRO A 89 -12.98 12.18 11.87
C PRO A 89 -12.01 13.32 12.21
N PHE A 90 -10.72 13.16 11.93
CA PHE A 90 -9.71 14.20 12.12
C PHE A 90 -9.97 15.40 11.21
N HIS A 91 -10.23 15.18 9.92
CA HIS A 91 -10.52 16.26 8.97
C HIS A 91 -11.84 16.99 9.27
N MET A 92 -12.80 16.33 9.92
CA MET A 92 -14.06 16.92 10.37
C MET A 92 -13.97 17.62 11.73
N ALA A 93 -12.77 17.73 12.31
CA ALA A 93 -12.54 18.32 13.64
C ALA A 93 -13.43 17.69 14.73
N ALA A 94 -13.77 16.40 14.58
CA ALA A 94 -14.55 15.66 15.56
C ALA A 94 -13.81 15.64 16.93
N GLN A 95 -14.58 15.50 18.00
CA GLN A 95 -14.06 15.51 19.37
C GLN A 95 -14.33 14.18 20.09
N GLY A 96 -13.59 13.93 21.17
CA GLY A 96 -13.80 12.76 22.02
C GLY A 96 -13.55 11.43 21.28
N PRO A 97 -14.35 10.37 21.57
CA PRO A 97 -14.12 9.02 21.05
C PRO A 97 -14.05 8.91 19.52
N LEU A 98 -14.82 9.73 18.80
CA LEU A 98 -14.82 9.71 17.34
C LEU A 98 -13.46 10.12 16.74
N ARG A 99 -12.74 11.04 17.38
CA ARG A 99 -11.39 11.44 16.95
C ARG A 99 -10.36 10.34 17.20
N VAL A 100 -10.56 9.53 18.24
CA VAL A 100 -9.66 8.41 18.58
C VAL A 100 -9.62 7.36 17.47
N ILE A 101 -10.70 7.20 16.70
CA ILE A 101 -10.73 6.30 15.52
C ILE A 101 -9.62 6.64 14.52
N SER A 102 -9.26 7.92 14.37
CA SER A 102 -8.17 8.31 13.46
C SER A 102 -6.79 7.80 13.89
N ALA A 103 -6.61 7.39 15.15
CA ALA A 103 -5.38 6.71 15.57
C ALA A 103 -5.19 5.34 14.89
N LEU A 104 -6.28 4.70 14.44
CA LEU A 104 -6.20 3.45 13.67
C LEU A 104 -5.48 3.62 12.33
N HIS A 105 -5.34 4.84 11.82
CA HIS A 105 -4.56 5.14 10.61
C HIS A 105 -3.12 4.61 10.74
N ALA A 106 -2.48 4.79 11.90
CA ALA A 106 -1.13 4.29 12.11
C ALA A 106 -1.09 2.75 12.14
N LEU A 107 -2.08 2.10 12.75
CA LEU A 107 -2.19 0.64 12.77
C LEU A 107 -2.47 0.06 11.37
N ASN A 108 -3.34 0.69 10.59
CA ASN A 108 -3.63 0.27 9.23
C ASN A 108 -2.41 0.45 8.30
N ALA A 109 -1.55 1.45 8.54
CA ALA A 109 -0.25 1.54 7.86
C ALA A 109 0.63 0.30 8.13
N VAL A 110 0.66 -0.20 9.37
CA VAL A 110 1.39 -1.44 9.73
C VAL A 110 0.78 -2.64 9.00
N VAL A 111 -0.55 -2.71 8.88
CA VAL A 111 -1.22 -3.76 8.10
C VAL A 111 -0.86 -3.69 6.62
N ILE A 112 -0.83 -2.50 6.01
CA ILE A 112 -0.37 -2.30 4.62
C ILE A 112 1.06 -2.79 4.45
N PHE A 113 1.96 -2.42 5.38
CA PHE A 113 3.34 -2.88 5.36
C PHE A 113 3.45 -4.41 5.47
N TRP A 114 2.69 -5.01 6.38
CA TRP A 114 2.62 -6.46 6.52
C TRP A 114 2.15 -7.14 5.24
N VAL A 115 1.09 -6.63 4.59
CA VAL A 115 0.60 -7.16 3.31
C VAL A 115 1.66 -7.01 2.21
N ALA A 116 2.40 -5.89 2.17
CA ALA A 116 3.50 -5.71 1.22
C ALA A 116 4.60 -6.77 1.42
N LEU A 117 4.94 -7.12 2.66
CA LEU A 117 5.88 -8.21 2.95
C LEU A 117 5.32 -9.58 2.53
N LEU A 118 4.04 -9.85 2.77
CA LEU A 118 3.41 -11.09 2.31
C LEU A 118 3.42 -11.21 0.78
N LEU A 119 3.28 -10.09 0.05
CA LEU A 119 3.41 -10.06 -1.41
C LEU A 119 4.85 -10.29 -1.85
N LEU A 120 5.82 -9.69 -1.15
CA LEU A 120 7.24 -9.90 -1.40
C LEU A 120 7.63 -11.38 -1.28
N ASP A 121 7.09 -12.08 -0.28
CA ASP A 121 7.31 -13.52 -0.12
C ASP A 121 6.80 -14.32 -1.32
N ARG A 122 5.69 -13.91 -1.94
CA ARG A 122 5.14 -14.60 -3.13
C ARG A 122 6.05 -14.50 -4.36
N VAL A 123 6.83 -13.43 -4.47
CA VAL A 123 7.70 -13.17 -5.62
C VAL A 123 9.15 -13.59 -5.37
N ARG A 124 9.64 -13.56 -4.12
CA ARG A 124 10.99 -14.01 -3.73
C ARG A 124 11.09 -15.53 -3.62
N LEU A 125 10.09 -16.13 -2.99
CA LEU A 125 10.00 -17.56 -2.77
C LEU A 125 8.76 -18.04 -3.52
N PRO A 126 8.81 -18.11 -4.87
CA PRO A 126 7.70 -18.65 -5.64
C PRO A 126 7.49 -20.07 -5.14
N THR A 127 6.50 -20.26 -4.26
CA THR A 127 6.10 -21.57 -3.77
C THR A 127 5.74 -22.32 -5.03
N ARG A 128 6.57 -23.30 -5.40
CA ARG A 128 6.34 -24.13 -6.57
C ARG A 128 4.93 -24.69 -6.40
N ALA A 129 4.05 -24.30 -7.32
CA ALA A 129 2.72 -24.86 -7.42
C ALA A 129 2.82 -26.37 -7.65
#